data_AF-Q0FFK9-F1
#
_entry.id   AF-Q0FFK9-F1
#
_cell.length_a   1.000
_cell.length_b   1.000
_cell.length_c   1.000
_cell.angle_alpha   90.00
_cell.angle_beta   90.00
_cell.angle_gamma   90.00
#
_symmetry.space_group_name_H-M   'P 1'
#
loop_
_entity.id
_entity.type
_entity.pdbx_description
1 polymer ?
#
loop_
_entity_poly.entity_id
_entity_poly.type
_entity_poly.pdbx_seq_one_letter_code
_entity_poly.pdbx_strand_id
1 'polypeptide(L)'
;MKNKNTDDLEFSTILGQASDEHSIDKNYVVQSSTFRLTFSFINLYALILIVLFFIVKGNLVEGINNNFLDTGFLSVLNTRAILLFILLISLNITAYFNSGFKYVCLIMLVYMLNSAIDNAVLFSGFMHLTDRPYFSAFSVTRPLFIIALFWVFIIHKDKKKSIKKV
;
A
#
# COMPACT_ATOMS: atom_id res chain seq x y z
N MET A 1 53.86 23.11 22.33
CA MET A 1 53.46 21.74 21.96
C MET A 1 52.00 21.60 22.37
N LYS A 2 51.06 21.73 21.42
CA LYS A 2 49.61 21.83 21.70
C LYS A 2 49.08 20.42 22.05
N ASN A 3 48.32 20.32 23.14
CA ASN A 3 47.89 19.07 23.77
C ASN A 3 46.90 18.31 22.88
N LYS A 4 47.42 17.46 21.99
CA LYS A 4 46.63 16.74 20.97
C LYS A 4 45.66 15.71 21.57
N ASN A 5 45.92 15.24 22.79
CA ASN A 5 45.17 14.17 23.43
C ASN A 5 43.86 14.61 24.11
N THR A 6 43.71 15.90 24.44
CA THR A 6 42.46 16.41 25.06
C THR A 6 41.36 16.60 24.03
N ASP A 7 41.73 17.05 22.82
CA ASP A 7 40.78 17.30 21.73
C ASP A 7 40.19 15.98 21.22
N ASP A 8 41.01 14.91 21.13
CA ASP A 8 40.56 13.57 20.73
C ASP A 8 39.62 12.93 21.77
N LEU A 9 39.81 13.25 23.06
CA LEU A 9 38.95 12.77 24.15
C LEU A 9 37.58 13.47 24.14
N GLU A 10 37.56 14.79 23.97
CA GLU A 10 36.30 15.55 23.82
C GLU A 10 35.57 15.10 22.55
N PHE A 11 36.27 14.94 21.43
CA PHE A 11 35.66 14.46 20.19
C PHE A 11 35.10 13.05 20.35
N SER A 12 35.83 12.13 20.97
CA SER A 12 35.35 10.78 21.28
C SER A 12 34.17 10.77 22.24
N THR A 13 34.14 11.69 23.20
CA THR A 13 33.03 11.82 24.17
C THR A 13 31.79 12.39 23.49
N ILE A 14 31.94 13.40 22.63
CA ILE A 14 30.83 13.98 21.84
C ILE A 14 30.35 12.97 20.79
N LEU A 15 31.24 12.23 20.12
CA LEU A 15 30.85 11.21 19.14
C LEU A 15 30.24 9.98 19.83
N GLY A 16 30.75 9.59 21.00
CA GLY A 16 30.23 8.51 21.82
C GLY A 16 28.86 8.86 22.39
N GLN A 17 28.68 10.06 22.94
CA GLN A 17 27.38 10.56 23.37
C GLN A 17 26.41 10.77 22.20
N ALA A 18 26.88 11.25 21.05
CA ALA A 18 26.04 11.30 19.84
C ALA A 18 25.67 9.89 19.38
N SER A 19 26.59 8.93 19.44
CA SER A 19 26.31 7.53 19.08
C SER A 19 25.34 6.86 20.07
N ASP A 20 25.39 7.22 21.35
CA ASP A 20 24.48 6.70 22.38
C ASP A 20 23.12 7.43 22.37
N GLU A 21 23.09 8.73 22.07
CA GLU A 21 21.85 9.52 21.91
C GLU A 21 21.14 9.21 20.59
N HIS A 22 21.92 8.80 19.56
CA HIS A 22 21.44 8.22 18.31
C HIS A 22 21.42 6.69 18.29
N SER A 23 21.76 6.03 19.40
CA SER A 23 21.33 4.67 19.68
C SER A 23 19.84 4.74 19.97
N ILE A 24 19.10 5.05 18.90
CA ILE A 24 17.68 4.81 18.79
C ILE A 24 17.57 3.35 19.16
N ASP A 25 17.22 3.09 20.41
CA ASP A 25 16.73 1.81 20.88
C ASP A 25 15.78 1.37 19.78
N LYS A 26 16.23 0.42 18.96
CA LYS A 26 15.51 0.01 17.76
C LYS A 26 14.38 -0.84 18.29
N ASN A 27 13.40 -0.19 18.89
CA ASN A 27 12.10 -0.70 19.23
C ASN A 27 11.40 -0.94 17.89
N TYR A 28 11.84 -2.01 17.22
CA TYR A 28 11.19 -2.58 16.08
C TYR A 28 9.81 -3.00 16.55
N VAL A 29 8.78 -2.31 16.07
CA VAL A 29 7.40 -2.69 16.36
C VAL A 29 7.11 -3.94 15.56
N VAL A 30 7.15 -5.08 16.24
CA VAL A 30 6.80 -6.37 15.64
C VAL A 30 5.29 -6.42 15.47
N GLN A 31 4.85 -6.31 14.21
CA GLN A 31 3.44 -6.50 13.84
C GLN A 31 2.99 -7.94 14.09
N SER A 32 1.69 -8.12 14.37
CA SER A 32 1.10 -9.43 14.65
C SER A 32 1.18 -10.37 13.43
N SER A 33 1.12 -11.69 13.68
CA SER A 33 1.04 -12.68 12.60
C SER A 33 -0.19 -12.44 11.71
N THR A 34 -1.33 -12.11 12.32
CA THR A 34 -2.56 -11.73 11.60
C THR A 34 -2.35 -10.54 10.68
N PHE A 35 -1.67 -9.47 11.15
CA PHE A 35 -1.33 -8.33 10.30
C PHE A 35 -0.49 -8.75 9.11
N ARG A 36 0.57 -9.52 9.32
CA ARG A 36 1.47 -9.97 8.25
C ARG A 36 0.71 -10.80 7.21
N LEU A 37 -0.15 -11.71 7.65
CA LEU A 37 -0.93 -12.57 6.75
C LEU A 37 -1.93 -11.76 5.92
N THR A 38 -2.71 -10.88 6.56
CA THR A 38 -3.67 -10.02 5.83
C THR A 38 -2.95 -9.04 4.91
N PHE A 39 -1.81 -8.49 5.33
CA PHE A 39 -1.01 -7.58 4.50
C PHE A 39 -0.37 -8.30 3.30
N SER A 40 0.09 -9.53 3.46
CA SER A 40 0.54 -10.37 2.35
C SER A 40 -0.61 -10.67 1.37
N PHE A 41 -1.82 -10.92 1.88
CA PHE A 41 -3.00 -11.10 1.05
C PHE A 41 -3.33 -9.85 0.22
N ILE A 42 -3.26 -8.65 0.82
CA ILE A 42 -3.44 -7.37 0.13
C ILE A 42 -2.43 -7.21 -1.01
N ASN A 43 -1.15 -7.49 -0.75
CA ASN A 43 -0.10 -7.38 -1.77
C ASN A 43 -0.26 -8.41 -2.89
N LEU A 44 -0.59 -9.66 -2.55
CA LEU A 44 -0.85 -10.71 -3.54
C LEU A 44 -2.04 -10.35 -4.43
N TYR A 45 -3.13 -9.87 -3.83
CA TYR A 45 -4.30 -9.42 -4.56
C TYR A 45 -3.96 -8.31 -5.56
N ALA A 46 -3.21 -7.30 -5.11
CA ALA A 46 -2.80 -6.21 -5.99
C ALA A 46 -1.86 -6.68 -7.11
N LEU A 47 -0.97 -7.64 -6.84
CA LEU A 47 -0.11 -8.24 -7.86
C LEU A 47 -0.92 -8.99 -8.93
N ILE A 48 -1.91 -9.78 -8.53
CA ILE A 48 -2.81 -10.47 -9.47
C ILE A 48 -3.55 -9.45 -10.34
N LEU A 49 -4.01 -8.34 -9.77
CA LEU A 49 -4.66 -7.27 -10.54
C LEU A 49 -3.73 -6.59 -11.54
N ILE A 50 -2.47 -6.37 -11.18
CA ILE A 50 -1.46 -5.81 -12.08
C ILE A 50 -1.23 -6.74 -13.26
N VAL A 51 -1.06 -8.05 -13.01
CA VAL A 51 -0.92 -9.05 -14.07
C VAL A 51 -2.15 -9.04 -14.98
N LEU A 52 -3.35 -9.03 -14.40
CA LEU A 52 -4.61 -8.98 -15.15
C LEU A 52 -4.69 -7.72 -16.02
N PHE A 53 -4.26 -6.57 -15.49
CA PHE A 53 -4.23 -5.31 -16.21
C PHE A 53 -3.32 -5.38 -17.45
N PHE A 54 -2.12 -5.94 -17.32
CA PHE A 54 -1.20 -6.10 -18.46
C PHE A 54 -1.71 -7.09 -19.50
N ILE A 55 -2.37 -8.17 -19.07
CA ILE A 55 -3.01 -9.14 -19.98
C ILE A 55 -4.09 -8.45 -20.83
N VAL A 56 -4.95 -7.66 -20.18
CA VAL A 56 -6.04 -6.93 -20.86
C VAL A 56 -5.48 -5.84 -21.79
N LYS A 57 -4.51 -5.05 -21.32
CA LYS A 57 -3.90 -3.97 -22.11
C LYS A 57 -3.08 -4.48 -23.29
N GLY A 58 -2.39 -5.61 -23.12
CA GLY A 58 -1.57 -6.25 -24.16
C GLY A 58 -2.37 -7.05 -25.17
N ASN A 59 -3.69 -7.12 -25.05
CA ASN A 59 -4.58 -7.96 -25.85
C ASN A 59 -4.10 -9.43 -25.94
N LEU A 60 -3.57 -9.96 -24.82
CA LEU A 60 -2.87 -11.25 -24.80
C LEU A 60 -3.82 -12.45 -24.65
N VAL A 61 -5.14 -12.22 -24.61
CA VAL A 61 -6.16 -13.27 -24.52
C VAL A 61 -7.27 -13.01 -25.54
N GLU A 62 -7.63 -14.06 -26.28
CA GLU A 62 -8.77 -14.05 -27.20
C GLU A 62 -10.09 -13.81 -26.46
N GLY A 63 -10.92 -12.90 -26.98
CA GLY A 63 -12.22 -12.53 -26.38
C GLY A 63 -12.29 -11.12 -25.79
N ILE A 64 -11.21 -10.33 -25.83
CA ILE A 64 -11.28 -8.91 -25.48
C ILE A 64 -11.98 -8.16 -26.62
N ASN A 65 -13.23 -7.75 -26.38
CA ASN A 65 -14.00 -6.98 -27.35
C ASN A 65 -13.34 -5.62 -27.61
N ASN A 66 -12.84 -5.39 -28.83
CA ASN A 66 -12.14 -4.16 -29.24
C ASN A 66 -12.98 -2.88 -29.03
N ASN A 67 -14.32 -2.95 -29.08
CA ASN A 67 -15.19 -1.80 -28.75
C ASN A 67 -15.04 -1.34 -27.29
N PHE A 68 -14.57 -2.20 -26.39
CA PHE A 68 -14.31 -1.85 -25.00
C PHE A 68 -12.98 -1.09 -24.81
N LEU A 69 -12.04 -1.28 -25.73
CA LEU A 69 -10.79 -0.52 -25.77
C LEU A 69 -11.03 0.89 -26.34
N ASP A 70 -11.91 1.01 -27.34
CA ASP A 70 -12.18 2.27 -28.06
C ASP A 70 -13.13 3.24 -27.33
N THR A 71 -13.93 2.77 -26.37
CA THR A 71 -14.95 3.60 -25.68
C THR A 71 -14.41 4.47 -24.54
N GLY A 72 -13.09 4.68 -24.44
CA GLY A 72 -12.47 5.50 -23.37
C GLY A 72 -12.36 4.79 -22.02
N PHE A 73 -12.97 3.62 -21.87
CA PHE A 73 -12.87 2.75 -20.68
C PHE A 73 -11.43 2.37 -20.33
N LEU A 74 -10.60 2.10 -21.33
CA LEU A 74 -9.20 1.76 -21.14
C LEU A 74 -8.45 2.91 -20.44
N SER A 75 -8.76 4.16 -20.76
CA SER A 75 -8.08 5.33 -20.18
C SER A 75 -8.43 5.47 -18.68
N VAL A 76 -9.69 5.28 -18.33
CA VAL A 76 -10.18 5.31 -16.94
C VAL A 76 -9.58 4.15 -16.14
N LEU A 77 -9.58 2.94 -16.71
CA LEU A 77 -8.97 1.77 -16.10
C LEU A 77 -7.47 1.95 -15.87
N ASN A 78 -6.74 2.46 -16.87
CA ASN A 78 -5.31 2.72 -16.79
C ASN A 78 -4.98 3.77 -15.72
N THR A 79 -5.75 4.86 -15.66
CA THR A 79 -5.58 5.92 -14.65
C THR A 79 -5.78 5.36 -13.23
N ARG A 80 -6.85 4.58 -13.03
CA ARG A 80 -7.18 3.96 -11.74
C ARG A 80 -6.17 2.89 -11.34
N ALA A 81 -5.64 2.13 -12.29
CA ALA A 81 -4.61 1.13 -12.03
C ALA A 81 -3.30 1.80 -11.58
N ILE A 82 -2.89 2.89 -12.24
CA ILE A 82 -1.69 3.65 -11.86
C ILE A 82 -1.83 4.24 -10.45
N LEU A 83 -2.97 4.86 -10.14
CA LEU A 83 -3.23 5.40 -8.80
C LEU A 83 -3.20 4.30 -7.72
N LEU A 84 -3.82 3.15 -7.98
CA LEU A 84 -3.79 2.01 -7.07
C LEU A 84 -2.35 1.53 -6.83
N PHE A 85 -1.53 1.49 -7.88
CA PHE A 85 -0.13 1.07 -7.79
C PHE A 85 0.71 2.02 -6.93
N ILE A 86 0.55 3.33 -7.11
CA ILE A 86 1.22 4.35 -6.29
C ILE A 86 0.82 4.19 -4.82
N LEU A 87 -0.48 4.04 -4.55
CA LEU A 87 -1.00 3.83 -3.19
C LEU A 87 -0.46 2.54 -2.56
N LEU A 88 -0.33 1.46 -3.33
CA LEU A 88 0.25 0.20 -2.86
C LEU A 88 1.73 0.35 -2.50
N ILE A 89 2.52 1.05 -3.32
CA ILE A 89 3.93 1.34 -3.02
C ILE A 89 4.01 2.14 -1.72
N SER A 90 3.23 3.22 -1.59
CA SER A 90 3.19 4.03 -0.37
C SER A 90 2.78 3.20 0.86
N LEU A 91 1.83 2.28 0.70
CA LEU A 91 1.38 1.41 1.78
C LEU A 91 2.50 0.45 2.25
N ASN A 92 3.27 -0.11 1.32
CA ASN A 92 4.42 -0.96 1.64
C ASN A 92 5.56 -0.19 2.31
N ILE A 93 5.87 1.02 1.83
CA ILE A 93 6.89 1.88 2.44
C ILE A 93 6.51 2.22 3.88
N THR A 94 5.25 2.65 4.10
CA THR A 94 4.79 3.03 5.43
C THR A 94 4.65 1.85 6.38
N ALA A 95 4.33 0.65 5.88
CA ALA A 95 4.35 -0.59 6.66
C ALA A 95 5.79 -0.96 7.06
N TYR A 96 6.76 -0.82 6.16
CA TYR A 96 8.17 -1.12 6.41
C TYR A 96 8.77 -0.20 7.48
N PHE A 97 8.54 1.11 7.38
CA PHE A 97 9.04 2.09 8.35
C PHE A 97 8.18 2.19 9.63
N ASN A 98 7.01 1.54 9.64
CA ASN A 98 6.01 1.64 10.69
C ASN A 98 5.64 3.10 11.03
N SER A 99 5.55 3.94 10.00
CA SER A 99 5.33 5.39 10.10
C SER A 99 4.32 5.81 9.04
N GLY A 100 3.24 6.47 9.48
CA GLY A 100 2.20 6.96 8.58
C GLY A 100 1.30 5.89 7.95
N PHE A 101 1.46 4.61 8.32
CA PHE A 101 0.70 3.49 7.73
C PHE A 101 -0.81 3.70 7.80
N LYS A 102 -1.34 4.10 8.96
CA LYS A 102 -2.78 4.33 9.14
C LYS A 102 -3.32 5.42 8.20
N TYR A 103 -2.56 6.48 7.96
CA TYR A 103 -2.99 7.54 7.04
C TYR A 103 -3.04 7.05 5.59
N VAL A 104 -1.97 6.38 5.13
CA VAL A 104 -1.93 5.83 3.76
C VAL A 104 -2.99 4.74 3.57
N CYS A 105 -3.17 3.88 4.58
CA CYS A 105 -4.22 2.87 4.58
C CYS A 105 -5.62 3.48 4.50
N LEU A 106 -5.88 4.55 5.24
CA LEU A 106 -7.16 5.29 5.18
C LEU A 106 -7.39 5.92 3.81
N ILE A 107 -6.39 6.60 3.24
CA ILE A 107 -6.47 7.18 1.89
C ILE A 107 -6.80 6.09 0.86
N MET A 108 -6.13 4.95 0.95
CA MET A 108 -6.37 3.80 0.07
C MET A 108 -7.78 3.23 0.24
N LEU A 109 -8.29 3.18 1.48
CA LEU A 109 -9.63 2.70 1.78
C LEU A 109 -10.71 3.62 1.17
N VAL A 110 -10.56 4.95 1.36
CA VAL A 110 -11.44 5.95 0.74
C VAL A 110 -11.41 5.85 -0.78
N TYR A 111 -10.22 5.73 -1.37
CA TYR A 111 -10.05 5.54 -2.80
C TYR A 111 -10.78 4.29 -3.33
N MET A 112 -10.63 3.15 -2.64
CA MET A 112 -11.28 1.90 -3.04
C MET A 112 -12.80 1.96 -2.91
N LEU A 113 -13.32 2.60 -1.86
CA LEU A 113 -14.76 2.84 -1.70
C LEU A 113 -15.31 3.74 -2.81
N ASN A 114 -14.65 4.85 -3.08
CA ASN A 114 -15.05 5.78 -4.14
C ASN A 114 -15.05 5.06 -5.51
N SER A 115 -13.98 4.32 -5.81
CA SER A 115 -13.91 3.55 -7.05
C SER A 115 -14.98 2.46 -7.15
N ALA A 116 -15.44 1.89 -6.03
CA ALA A 116 -16.53 0.92 -6.00
C ALA A 116 -17.88 1.56 -6.32
N ILE A 117 -18.17 2.72 -5.72
CA ILE A 117 -19.40 3.48 -5.98
C ILE A 117 -19.44 3.92 -7.45
N ASP A 118 -18.36 4.52 -7.94
CA ASP A 118 -18.26 4.94 -9.34
C ASP A 118 -18.50 3.77 -10.29
N ASN A 119 -17.93 2.59 -10.02
CA ASN A 119 -18.16 1.43 -10.86
C ASN A 119 -19.61 0.93 -10.80
N ALA A 120 -20.22 0.92 -9.61
CA ALA A 120 -21.60 0.49 -9.45
C ALA A 120 -22.57 1.45 -10.16
N VAL A 121 -22.31 2.77 -10.10
CA VAL A 121 -23.17 3.79 -10.70
C VAL A 121 -22.93 3.88 -12.22
N LEU A 122 -21.68 4.07 -12.65
CA LEU A 122 -21.33 4.35 -14.05
C LEU A 122 -21.33 3.09 -14.93
N PHE A 123 -21.10 1.91 -14.36
CA PHE A 123 -20.94 0.67 -15.11
C PHE A 123 -21.96 -0.41 -14.77
N SER A 124 -23.06 -0.06 -14.08
CA SER A 124 -24.20 -0.95 -13.82
C SER A 124 -24.72 -1.63 -15.08
N GLY A 125 -24.83 -0.89 -16.19
CA GLY A 125 -25.28 -1.42 -17.49
C GLY A 125 -24.30 -2.36 -18.19
N PHE A 126 -23.05 -2.44 -17.74
CA PHE A 126 -22.01 -3.31 -18.32
C PHE A 126 -21.70 -4.54 -17.46
N MET A 127 -22.42 -4.75 -16.35
CA MET A 127 -22.24 -5.89 -15.44
C MET A 127 -22.88 -7.20 -15.93
N HIS A 128 -22.86 -7.49 -17.23
CA HIS A 128 -23.19 -8.83 -17.72
C HIS A 128 -22.01 -9.78 -17.40
N LEU A 129 -22.20 -10.59 -16.34
CA LEU A 129 -21.20 -11.50 -15.78
C LEU A 129 -20.68 -12.53 -16.80
N THR A 130 -21.47 -12.86 -17.82
CA THR A 130 -21.17 -13.87 -18.84
C THR A 130 -20.26 -13.37 -19.96
N ASP A 131 -20.29 -12.08 -20.27
CA ASP A 131 -19.64 -11.58 -21.48
C ASP A 131 -18.23 -11.06 -21.20
N ARG A 132 -17.89 -10.81 -19.92
CA ARG A 132 -16.64 -10.15 -19.49
C ARG A 132 -16.11 -10.73 -18.16
N PRO A 133 -15.55 -11.96 -18.17
CA PRO A 133 -15.14 -12.66 -16.95
C PRO A 133 -14.11 -11.86 -16.12
N TYR A 134 -13.18 -11.15 -16.76
CA TYR A 134 -12.18 -10.31 -16.08
C TYR A 134 -12.78 -9.16 -15.28
N PHE A 135 -13.79 -8.49 -15.84
CA PHE A 135 -14.46 -7.37 -15.19
C PHE A 135 -15.34 -7.86 -14.03
N SER A 136 -15.95 -9.04 -14.18
CA SER A 136 -16.69 -9.70 -13.10
C SER A 136 -15.79 -10.05 -11.92
N ALA A 137 -14.64 -10.69 -12.18
CA ALA A 137 -13.68 -11.09 -11.14
C ALA A 137 -13.16 -9.87 -10.38
N PHE A 138 -12.88 -8.77 -11.10
CA PHE A 138 -12.48 -7.51 -10.48
C PHE A 138 -13.58 -6.91 -9.58
N SER A 139 -14.83 -6.93 -10.05
CA SER A 139 -15.95 -6.37 -9.30
C SER A 139 -16.29 -7.21 -8.05
N VAL A 140 -16.22 -8.54 -8.17
CA VAL A 140 -16.54 -9.47 -7.07
C VAL A 140 -15.46 -9.49 -5.98
N THR A 141 -14.19 -9.30 -6.35
CA THR A 141 -13.08 -9.40 -5.39
C THR A 141 -12.74 -8.10 -4.66
N ARG A 142 -13.22 -6.95 -5.16
CA ARG A 142 -13.03 -5.63 -4.53
C ARG A 142 -13.54 -5.53 -3.08
N PRO A 143 -14.75 -6.00 -2.73
CA PRO A 143 -15.22 -5.96 -1.34
C PRO A 143 -14.28 -6.68 -0.38
N LEU A 144 -13.73 -7.82 -0.80
CA LEU A 144 -12.76 -8.58 -0.01
C LEU A 144 -11.48 -7.78 0.25
N PHE A 145 -11.00 -7.03 -0.74
CA PHE A 145 -9.86 -6.13 -0.58
C PHE A 145 -10.14 -4.98 0.39
N ILE A 146 -11.34 -4.37 0.32
CA ILE A 146 -11.74 -3.31 1.24
C ILE A 146 -11.82 -3.82 2.68
N ILE A 147 -12.37 -5.02 2.89
CA ILE A 147 -12.43 -5.68 4.20
C ILE A 147 -11.01 -5.94 4.72
N ALA A 148 -10.11 -6.43 3.87
CA ALA A 148 -8.71 -6.66 4.25
C ALA A 148 -8.00 -5.35 4.66
N LEU A 149 -8.20 -4.26 3.91
CA LEU A 149 -7.68 -2.93 4.24
C LEU A 149 -8.20 -2.43 5.60
N PHE A 150 -9.51 -2.57 5.82
CA PHE A 150 -10.13 -2.19 7.09
C PHE A 150 -9.56 -3.01 8.25
N TRP A 151 -9.33 -4.30 8.05
CA TRP A 151 -8.74 -5.17 9.06
C TRP A 151 -7.30 -4.78 9.42
N VAL A 152 -6.43 -4.55 8.42
CA VAL A 152 -5.04 -4.12 8.69
C VAL A 152 -4.98 -2.74 9.34
N PHE A 153 -5.92 -1.84 9.03
CA PHE A 153 -6.02 -0.53 9.68
C PHE A 153 -6.25 -0.64 11.19
N ILE A 154 -7.15 -1.53 11.62
CA ILE A 154 -7.51 -1.72 13.03
C ILE A 154 -6.37 -2.38 13.80
N ILE A 155 -5.79 -3.46 13.26
CA ILE A 155 -4.84 -4.30 13.99
C ILE A 155 -3.39 -3.76 13.94
N HIS A 156 -3.11 -2.74 13.14
CA HIS A 156 -1.78 -2.13 13.03
C HIS A 156 -1.33 -1.53 14.36
N LYS A 157 -0.15 -1.97 14.82
CA LYS A 157 0.51 -1.41 16.01
C LYS A 157 1.35 -0.19 15.65
N ASP A 158 1.10 0.94 16.31
CA ASP A 158 1.93 2.13 16.15
C ASP A 158 3.18 2.08 17.04
N LYS A 159 4.24 2.79 16.66
CA LYS A 159 5.38 3.04 17.55
C LYS A 159 4.87 3.83 18.76
N LYS A 160 4.97 3.24 19.96
CA LYS A 160 4.79 4.02 21.20
C LYS A 160 5.84 5.12 21.22
N LYS A 161 5.42 6.39 21.25
CA LYS A 161 6.32 7.48 21.62
C LYS A 161 6.84 7.16 23.02
N SER A 162 8.15 7.05 23.19
CA SER A 162 8.74 7.11 24.52
C SER A 162 8.42 8.49 25.07
N ILE A 163 7.54 8.56 26.07
CA ILE A 163 7.41 9.77 26.87
C ILE A 163 8.72 9.85 27.64
N LYS A 164 9.64 10.71 27.21
CA LYS A 164 10.77 11.10 28.06
C LYS A 164 10.14 11.66 29.33
N LYS A 165 10.23 10.92 30.44
CA LYS A 165 9.99 11.50 31.77
C LYS A 165 11.13 12.49 31.97
N VAL A 166 10.79 13.77 31.92
CA VAL A 166 11.65 14.88 32.35
C VAL A 166 11.76 14.81 33.87
#